data_AF-I3RBM6-F1
#
_entry.id   AF-I3RBM6-F1
#
_cell.length_a   1.000
_cell.length_b   1.000
_cell.length_c   1.000
_cell.angle_alpha   90.00
_cell.angle_beta   90.00
_cell.angle_gamma   90.00
#
_symmetry.space_group_name_H-M   'P 1'
#
loop_
_entity.id
_entity.type
_entity.pdbx_description
1 polymer ?
#
loop_
_entity_poly.entity_id
_entity_poly.type
_entity_poly.pdbx_seq_one_letter_code
_entity_poly.pdbx_strand_id
1 'polypeptide(L)'
;MQLVNKFVVSLPEGRILGYVTDINVEVSGDQYVFIFKMKAIENVSRGEFHSGMFSSEKKVKVKPSDIVNVGPDVIVLGDGKVPPLREIERLAQISEEYNNLVRELEKKEEEIKKLREEKEKLERELEELKRKLRRLEVLEDDFDHLKEQLLKQEGQLEMAREYIKLLEGIRHDIDSIKANIENLISGYIEDIMRKVVNDELNARGLKRTPI
;
A
#
# COMPACT_ATOMS: atom_id res chain seq x y z
N MET A 1 -27.77 41.89 -43.58
CA MET A 1 -26.70 42.38 -42.68
C MET A 1 -25.64 43.05 -43.54
N GLN A 2 -25.80 44.36 -43.78
CA GLN A 2 -24.87 45.14 -44.59
C GLN A 2 -23.66 45.52 -43.72
N LEU A 3 -22.44 45.27 -44.20
CA LEU A 3 -21.20 45.78 -43.61
C LEU A 3 -21.01 47.30 -43.86
N VAL A 4 -21.91 47.89 -44.64
CA VAL A 4 -22.03 49.32 -44.93
C VAL A 4 -22.64 50.05 -43.72
N ASN A 5 -22.27 51.32 -43.52
CA ASN A 5 -22.65 52.17 -42.39
C ASN A 5 -22.15 51.70 -41.02
N LYS A 6 -21.07 50.91 -40.99
CA LYS A 6 -20.39 50.53 -39.74
C LYS A 6 -19.14 51.37 -39.54
N PHE A 7 -18.84 51.71 -38.29
CA PHE A 7 -17.55 52.29 -37.92
C PHE A 7 -16.45 51.24 -38.02
N VAL A 8 -15.26 51.63 -38.45
CA VAL A 8 -14.09 50.74 -38.46
C VAL A 8 -13.13 51.23 -37.40
N VAL A 9 -12.77 50.36 -36.47
CA VAL A 9 -11.87 50.65 -35.36
C VAL A 9 -10.62 49.79 -35.51
N SER A 10 -9.46 50.43 -35.44
CA SER A 10 -8.18 49.71 -35.34
C SER A 10 -7.84 49.52 -33.87
N LEU A 11 -7.73 48.27 -33.41
CA LEU A 11 -7.23 47.95 -32.08
C LEU A 11 -5.74 48.30 -31.92
N PRO A 12 -4.84 48.00 -32.89
CA PRO A 12 -3.43 48.37 -32.77
C PRO A 12 -3.20 49.88 -32.64
N GLU A 13 -3.99 50.69 -33.34
CA GLU A 13 -3.86 52.16 -33.29
C GLU A 13 -4.70 52.80 -32.18
N GLY A 14 -5.72 52.09 -31.68
CA GLY A 14 -6.64 52.56 -30.65
C GLY A 14 -7.57 53.69 -31.12
N ARG A 15 -7.88 53.77 -32.43
CA ARG A 15 -8.66 54.88 -33.03
C ARG A 15 -9.73 54.38 -33.99
N ILE A 16 -10.76 55.21 -34.18
CA ILE A 16 -11.76 55.03 -35.22
C ILE A 16 -11.16 55.53 -36.54
N LEU A 17 -11.03 54.64 -37.51
CA LEU A 17 -10.48 54.94 -38.83
C LEU A 17 -11.48 55.67 -39.75
N GLY A 18 -12.78 55.47 -39.50
CA GLY A 18 -13.86 56.05 -40.29
C GLY A 18 -15.12 55.18 -40.24
N TYR A 19 -16.04 55.42 -41.15
CA TYR A 19 -17.18 54.53 -41.38
C TYR A 19 -17.23 54.04 -42.82
N VAL A 20 -17.71 52.82 -43.01
CA VAL A 20 -17.76 52.15 -44.31
C VAL A 20 -18.91 52.69 -45.15
N THR A 21 -18.62 53.27 -46.30
CA THR A 21 -19.64 53.73 -47.27
C THR A 21 -19.96 52.65 -48.29
N ASP A 22 -18.98 51.82 -48.65
CA ASP A 22 -19.14 50.77 -49.66
C ASP A 22 -18.08 49.68 -49.47
N ILE A 23 -18.37 48.46 -49.95
CA ILE A 23 -17.46 47.33 -49.84
C ILE A 23 -17.41 46.56 -51.14
N ASN A 24 -16.20 46.43 -51.66
CA ASN A 24 -15.90 45.49 -52.73
C ASN A 24 -15.16 44.28 -52.17
N VAL A 25 -15.41 43.12 -52.74
CA VAL A 25 -14.66 41.90 -52.43
C VAL A 25 -13.85 41.55 -53.66
N GLU A 26 -12.54 41.45 -53.51
CA GLU A 26 -11.64 40.95 -54.53
C GLU A 26 -11.13 39.57 -54.12
N VAL A 27 -11.00 38.66 -55.08
CA VAL A 27 -10.33 37.37 -54.88
C VAL A 27 -8.92 37.52 -55.45
N SER A 28 -7.91 37.41 -54.60
CA SER A 28 -6.50 37.48 -55.00
C SER A 28 -5.83 36.17 -54.60
N GLY A 29 -5.65 35.27 -55.58
CA GLY A 29 -5.26 33.88 -55.32
C GLY A 29 -6.36 33.12 -54.56
N ASP A 30 -5.98 32.40 -53.50
CA ASP A 30 -6.91 31.64 -52.64
C ASP A 30 -7.47 32.47 -51.46
N GLN A 31 -7.29 33.79 -51.46
CA GLN A 31 -7.73 34.65 -50.37
C GLN A 31 -8.74 35.71 -50.84
N TYR A 32 -9.81 35.84 -50.07
CA TYR A 32 -10.72 36.98 -50.16
C TYR A 32 -10.06 38.21 -49.54
N VAL A 33 -10.13 39.34 -50.22
CA VAL A 33 -9.68 40.64 -49.72
C VAL A 33 -10.86 41.60 -49.79
N PHE A 34 -11.20 42.19 -48.64
CA PHE A 34 -12.24 43.21 -48.57
C PHE A 34 -11.63 44.57 -48.83
N ILE A 35 -12.22 45.33 -49.75
CA ILE A 35 -11.86 46.71 -50.02
C ILE A 35 -12.96 47.59 -49.45
N PHE A 36 -12.69 48.15 -48.28
CA PHE A 36 -13.59 49.09 -47.64
C PHE A 36 -13.35 50.48 -48.24
N LYS A 37 -14.38 51.06 -48.85
CA LYS A 37 -14.43 52.51 -49.06
C LYS A 37 -14.92 53.13 -47.78
N MET A 38 -14.11 54.02 -47.22
CA MET A 38 -14.38 54.62 -45.93
C MET A 38 -14.33 56.12 -46.04
N LYS A 39 -15.26 56.78 -45.35
CA LYS A 39 -15.18 58.21 -45.12
C LYS A 39 -14.56 58.45 -43.75
N ALA A 40 -13.53 59.30 -43.71
CA ALA A 40 -12.94 59.75 -42.47
C ALA A 40 -13.99 60.51 -41.64
N ILE A 41 -13.94 60.33 -40.31
CA ILE A 41 -14.70 61.18 -39.40
C ILE A 41 -13.87 62.45 -39.21
N GLU A 42 -14.22 63.50 -39.94
CA GLU A 42 -13.63 64.82 -39.72
C GLU A 42 -14.25 65.45 -38.46
N ASN A 43 -13.40 65.65 -37.44
CA ASN A 43 -13.63 66.46 -36.24
C ASN A 43 -15.07 66.52 -35.65
N VAL A 44 -15.47 65.48 -34.91
CA VAL A 44 -16.65 65.55 -34.01
C VAL A 44 -16.44 66.55 -32.85
N SER A 45 -15.20 67.01 -32.59
CA SER A 45 -14.87 67.86 -31.44
C SER A 45 -15.16 69.36 -31.59
N ARG A 46 -15.65 69.87 -32.72
CA ARG A 46 -15.80 71.35 -32.91
C ARG A 46 -17.09 71.89 -33.52
N GLY A 47 -18.15 71.10 -33.69
CA GLY A 47 -19.50 71.63 -33.95
C GLY A 47 -19.70 72.45 -35.24
N GLU A 48 -18.73 72.48 -36.16
CA GLU A 48 -18.86 73.17 -37.45
C GLU A 48 -18.89 72.14 -38.59
N PHE A 49 -20.10 71.87 -39.10
CA PHE A 49 -20.30 71.18 -40.36
C PHE A 49 -19.95 72.13 -41.51
N HIS A 50 -18.71 72.11 -41.99
CA HIS A 50 -18.37 72.74 -43.26
C HIS A 50 -18.82 71.82 -44.40
N SER A 51 -20.05 72.05 -44.88
CA SER A 51 -20.57 71.43 -46.11
C SER A 51 -19.89 72.05 -47.33
N GLY A 52 -18.77 71.49 -47.82
CA GLY A 52 -18.25 72.02 -49.09
C GLY A 52 -16.93 71.53 -49.67
N MET A 53 -16.04 70.82 -48.97
CA MET A 53 -14.73 70.49 -49.56
C MET A 53 -14.31 69.05 -49.26
N PHE A 54 -14.24 68.26 -50.34
CA PHE A 54 -13.55 66.97 -50.46
C PHE A 54 -13.64 66.02 -49.25
N SER A 55 -14.79 65.37 -49.14
CA SER A 55 -14.91 64.07 -48.46
C SER A 55 -13.90 63.09 -49.07
N SER A 56 -12.70 63.00 -48.50
CA SER A 56 -11.67 62.07 -48.98
C SER A 56 -12.09 60.65 -48.62
N GLU A 57 -12.68 59.94 -49.58
CA GLU A 57 -12.94 58.51 -49.44
C GLU A 57 -11.61 57.76 -49.51
N LYS A 58 -11.23 57.13 -48.40
CA LYS A 58 -10.05 56.29 -48.32
C LYS A 58 -10.45 54.85 -48.61
N LYS A 59 -9.73 54.21 -49.54
CA LYS A 59 -9.85 52.76 -49.77
C LYS A 59 -8.87 52.03 -48.87
N VAL A 60 -9.36 51.10 -48.07
CA VAL A 60 -8.55 50.25 -47.19
C VAL A 60 -8.75 48.80 -47.60
N LYS A 61 -7.64 48.10 -47.86
CA LYS A 61 -7.66 46.65 -48.12
C LYS A 61 -7.52 45.93 -46.78
N VAL A 62 -8.45 45.05 -46.48
CA VAL A 62 -8.55 44.31 -45.22
C VAL A 62 -8.68 42.83 -45.54
N LYS A 63 -7.81 42.01 -44.97
CA LYS A 63 -7.92 40.55 -45.08
C LYS A 63 -8.87 40.02 -44.00
N PRO A 64 -9.50 38.85 -44.22
CA PRO A 64 -10.28 38.18 -43.18
C PRO A 64 -9.51 38.00 -41.86
N SER A 65 -8.21 37.71 -41.94
CA SER A 65 -7.31 37.58 -40.78
C SER A 65 -7.13 38.88 -39.98
N ASP A 66 -7.40 40.02 -40.59
CA ASP A 66 -7.25 41.33 -39.96
C ASP A 66 -8.51 41.71 -39.17
N ILE A 67 -9.62 41.01 -39.36
CA ILE A 67 -10.90 41.29 -38.70
C ILE A 67 -10.99 40.48 -37.41
N VAL A 68 -11.09 41.18 -36.28
CA VAL A 68 -11.21 40.57 -34.94
C VAL A 68 -12.67 40.31 -34.59
N ASN A 69 -13.56 41.26 -34.93
CA ASN A 69 -15.00 41.14 -34.70
C ASN A 69 -15.79 42.03 -35.66
N VAL A 70 -17.01 41.60 -36.02
CA VAL A 70 -18.00 42.39 -36.73
C VAL A 70 -19.26 42.47 -35.87
N GLY A 71 -19.48 43.63 -35.26
CA GLY A 71 -20.66 43.94 -34.45
C GLY A 71 -21.79 44.55 -35.27
N PRO A 72 -22.91 44.93 -34.62
CA PRO A 72 -24.05 45.57 -35.28
C PRO A 72 -23.72 46.93 -35.90
N ASP A 73 -22.85 47.73 -35.27
CA ASP A 73 -22.50 49.09 -35.73
C ASP A 73 -21.00 49.30 -35.99
N VAL A 74 -20.16 48.29 -35.71
CA VAL A 74 -18.71 48.42 -35.73
C VAL A 74 -18.01 47.20 -36.32
N ILE A 75 -16.91 47.43 -37.03
CA ILE A 75 -15.96 46.44 -37.50
C ILE A 75 -14.64 46.72 -36.77
N VAL A 76 -14.14 45.71 -36.07
CA VAL A 76 -12.91 45.81 -35.27
C VAL A 76 -11.78 45.11 -36.02
N LEU A 77 -10.72 45.86 -36.32
CA LEU A 77 -9.53 45.38 -37.01
C LEU A 77 -8.38 45.22 -36.03
N GLY A 78 -7.69 44.08 -36.13
CA GLY A 78 -6.50 43.71 -35.36
C GLY A 78 -5.22 43.67 -36.18
N ASP A 79 -5.29 43.96 -37.49
CA ASP A 79 -4.17 43.89 -38.46
C ASP A 79 -3.37 42.58 -38.37
N GLY A 80 -4.05 41.46 -38.11
CA GLY A 80 -3.46 40.13 -37.94
C GLY A 80 -2.66 39.94 -36.65
N LYS A 81 -2.58 40.95 -35.78
CA LYS A 81 -1.84 40.91 -34.50
C LYS A 81 -2.69 40.43 -33.32
N VAL A 82 -4.01 40.56 -33.44
CA VAL A 82 -4.96 40.20 -32.39
C VAL A 82 -5.80 39.02 -32.89
N PRO A 83 -5.74 37.85 -32.24
CA PRO A 83 -6.59 36.73 -32.60
C PRO A 83 -8.07 37.04 -32.35
N PRO A 84 -9.01 36.37 -33.06
CA PRO A 84 -10.44 36.56 -32.84
C PRO A 84 -10.84 36.34 -31.38
N LEU A 85 -11.83 37.11 -30.88
CA LEU A 85 -12.28 37.02 -29.48
C LEU A 85 -12.62 35.59 -29.04
N ARG A 86 -13.20 34.80 -29.94
CA ARG A 86 -13.56 33.40 -29.68
C ARG A 86 -12.35 32.51 -29.40
N GLU A 87 -11.20 32.79 -30.00
CA GLU A 87 -9.96 32.06 -29.73
C GLU A 87 -9.38 32.46 -28.37
N ILE A 88 -9.47 33.74 -28.01
CA ILE A 88 -9.03 34.24 -26.71
C ILE A 88 -9.83 33.59 -25.57
N GLU A 89 -11.16 33.49 -25.71
CA GLU A 89 -12.02 32.81 -24.74
C GLU A 89 -11.68 31.31 -24.62
N ARG A 90 -11.43 30.64 -25.75
CA ARG A 90 -11.00 29.23 -25.75
C ARG A 90 -9.65 29.05 -25.06
N LEU A 91 -8.69 29.94 -25.29
CA LEU A 91 -7.39 29.87 -24.63
C LEU A 91 -7.51 30.07 -23.11
N ALA A 92 -8.40 30.95 -22.67
CA ALA A 92 -8.68 31.12 -21.24
C ALA A 92 -9.27 29.85 -20.62
N GLN A 93 -10.24 29.20 -21.29
CA GLN A 93 -10.81 27.92 -20.84
C GLN A 93 -9.76 26.82 -20.77
N ILE A 94 -8.94 26.67 -21.81
CA ILE A 94 -7.86 25.68 -21.85
C ILE A 94 -6.86 25.93 -20.72
N SER A 95 -6.52 27.18 -20.45
CA SER A 95 -5.61 27.52 -19.34
C SER A 95 -6.19 27.14 -17.98
N GLU A 96 -7.51 27.29 -17.79
CA GLU A 96 -8.18 26.93 -16.55
C GLU A 96 -8.23 25.41 -16.37
N GLU A 97 -8.58 24.67 -17.44
CA GLU A 97 -8.53 23.21 -17.48
C GLU A 97 -7.13 22.68 -17.19
N TYR A 98 -6.10 23.27 -17.81
CA TYR A 98 -4.71 22.90 -17.58
C TYR A 98 -4.31 23.09 -16.11
N ASN A 99 -4.66 24.22 -15.50
CA ASN A 99 -4.36 24.49 -14.09
C ASN A 99 -5.06 23.50 -13.16
N ASN A 100 -6.31 23.11 -13.47
CA ASN A 100 -7.01 22.08 -12.70
C ASN A 100 -6.32 20.72 -12.84
N LEU A 101 -5.90 20.35 -14.05
CA LEU A 101 -5.20 19.10 -14.30
C LEU A 101 -3.85 19.04 -13.56
N VAL A 102 -3.10 20.15 -13.52
CA VAL A 102 -1.84 20.25 -12.76
C VAL A 102 -2.09 20.01 -11.27
N ARG A 103 -3.13 20.62 -10.69
CA ARG A 103 -3.49 20.40 -9.27
C ARG A 103 -3.89 18.96 -8.97
N GLU A 104 -4.62 18.31 -9.88
CA GLU A 104 -4.96 16.90 -9.74
C GLU A 104 -3.71 16.01 -9.81
N LEU A 105 -2.78 16.34 -10.70
CA LEU A 105 -1.53 15.62 -10.87
C LEU A 105 -0.65 15.74 -9.62
N GLU A 106 -0.52 16.94 -9.05
CA GLU A 106 0.18 17.18 -7.77
C GLU A 106 -0.42 16.34 -6.63
N LYS A 107 -1.76 16.31 -6.51
CA LYS A 107 -2.44 15.48 -5.51
C LYS A 107 -2.15 13.99 -5.69
N LYS A 108 -2.13 13.52 -6.94
CA LYS A 108 -1.83 12.12 -7.26
C LYS A 108 -0.37 11.78 -6.96
N GLU A 109 0.56 12.70 -7.21
CA GLU A 109 1.96 12.53 -6.85
C GLU A 109 2.16 12.43 -5.33
N GLU A 110 1.47 13.28 -4.55
CA GLU A 110 1.48 13.18 -3.09
C GLU A 110 0.92 11.84 -2.59
N GLU A 111 -0.19 11.37 -3.18
CA GLU A 111 -0.79 10.07 -2.86
C GLU A 111 0.17 8.92 -3.16
N ILE A 112 0.83 8.94 -4.33
CA ILE A 112 1.86 7.96 -4.70
C ILE A 112 3.01 7.98 -3.71
N LYS A 113 3.46 9.15 -3.27
CA LYS A 113 4.55 9.26 -2.29
C LYS A 113 4.16 8.62 -0.95
N LYS A 114 2.95 8.91 -0.45
CA LYS A 114 2.43 8.29 0.78
C LYS A 114 2.35 6.77 0.67
N LEU A 115 1.80 6.27 -0.45
CA LEU A 115 1.70 4.83 -0.69
C LEU A 115 3.07 4.13 -0.78
N ARG A 116 4.08 4.80 -1.35
CA ARG A 116 5.46 4.28 -1.35
C ARG A 116 6.04 4.19 0.05
N GLU A 117 5.86 5.22 0.87
CA GLU A 117 6.33 5.22 2.26
C GLU A 117 5.62 4.14 3.09
N GLU A 118 4.32 3.94 2.88
CA GLU A 118 3.55 2.88 3.54
C GLU A 118 4.01 1.49 3.08
N LYS A 119 4.24 1.31 1.78
CA LYS A 119 4.80 0.08 1.23
C LYS A 119 6.15 -0.28 1.86
N GLU A 120 7.07 0.69 1.96
CA GLU A 120 8.38 0.44 2.59
C GLU A 120 8.26 0.04 4.07
N LYS A 121 7.32 0.64 4.82
CA LYS A 121 7.06 0.25 6.20
C LYS A 121 6.54 -1.19 6.28
N LEU A 122 5.56 -1.53 5.46
CA LEU A 122 4.98 -2.87 5.41
C LEU A 122 6.02 -3.93 5.00
N GLU A 123 6.91 -3.61 4.06
CA GLU A 123 8.01 -4.51 3.67
C GLU A 123 8.96 -4.81 4.85
N ARG A 124 9.30 -3.80 5.66
CA ARG A 124 10.12 -3.99 6.87
C ARG A 124 9.41 -4.84 7.92
N GLU A 125 8.14 -4.55 8.19
CA GLU A 125 7.34 -5.36 9.14
C GLU A 125 7.23 -6.81 8.68
N LEU A 126 7.06 -7.03 7.38
CA LEU A 126 6.99 -8.37 6.80
C LEU A 126 8.31 -9.13 6.91
N GLU A 127 9.46 -8.47 6.75
CA GLU A 127 10.77 -9.06 7.01
C GLU A 127 10.96 -9.44 8.49
N GLU A 128 10.55 -8.57 9.41
CA GLU A 128 10.62 -8.86 10.84
C GLU A 128 9.74 -10.05 11.23
N LEU A 129 8.51 -10.10 10.71
CA LEU A 129 7.59 -11.22 10.93
C LEU A 129 8.16 -12.52 10.36
N LYS A 130 8.76 -12.52 9.16
CA LYS A 130 9.43 -13.69 8.60
C LYS A 130 10.58 -14.18 9.49
N ARG A 131 11.36 -13.27 10.08
CA ARG A 131 12.43 -13.63 11.02
C ARG A 131 11.87 -14.25 12.31
N LYS A 132 10.78 -13.71 12.84
CA LYS A 132 10.09 -14.28 14.01
C LYS A 132 9.52 -15.67 13.72
N LEU A 133 8.92 -15.85 12.54
CA LEU A 133 8.39 -17.14 12.10
C LEU A 133 9.49 -18.22 12.09
N ARG A 134 10.64 -17.94 11.48
CA ARG A 134 11.78 -18.88 11.46
C ARG A 134 12.29 -19.23 12.86
N ARG A 135 12.26 -18.29 13.81
CA ARG A 135 12.63 -18.58 15.19
C ARG A 135 11.63 -19.49 15.88
N LEU A 136 10.34 -19.33 15.58
CA LEU A 136 9.29 -20.19 16.10
C LEU A 136 9.38 -21.59 15.52
N GLU A 137 9.68 -21.73 14.22
CA GLU A 137 9.91 -23.04 13.58
C GLU A 137 11.06 -23.80 14.27
N VAL A 138 12.19 -23.13 14.56
CA VAL A 138 13.30 -23.76 15.29
C VAL A 138 12.89 -24.17 16.72
N LEU A 139 12.11 -23.33 17.41
CA LEU A 139 11.60 -23.65 18.75
C LEU A 139 10.62 -24.83 18.73
N GLU A 140 9.85 -24.99 17.67
CA GLU A 140 8.94 -26.11 17.47
C GLU A 140 9.73 -27.41 17.29
N ASP A 141 10.77 -27.40 16.45
CA ASP A 141 11.68 -28.54 16.27
C ASP A 141 12.38 -28.92 17.59
N ASP A 142 12.87 -27.94 18.35
CA ASP A 142 13.47 -28.17 19.67
C ASP A 142 12.47 -28.77 20.67
N PHE A 143 11.21 -28.31 20.63
CA PHE A 143 10.15 -28.83 21.49
C PHE A 143 9.81 -30.28 21.16
N ASP A 144 9.72 -30.63 19.88
CA ASP A 144 9.50 -32.00 19.45
C ASP A 144 10.66 -32.91 19.86
N HIS A 145 11.90 -32.43 19.75
CA HIS A 145 13.06 -33.18 20.24
C HIS A 145 13.00 -33.43 21.75
N LEU A 146 12.63 -32.42 22.54
CA LEU A 146 12.47 -32.56 24.00
C LEU A 146 11.34 -33.54 24.36
N LYS A 147 10.25 -33.53 23.59
CA LYS A 147 9.13 -34.46 23.78
C LYS A 147 9.55 -35.91 23.53
N GLU A 148 10.35 -36.17 22.51
CA GLU A 148 10.92 -37.51 22.29
C GLU A 148 11.85 -37.96 23.43
N GLN A 149 12.67 -37.04 23.95
CA GLN A 149 13.54 -37.33 25.09
C GLN A 149 12.71 -37.67 26.34
N LEU A 150 11.64 -36.93 26.59
CA LEU A 150 10.74 -37.17 27.71
C LEU A 150 10.11 -38.58 27.62
N LEU A 151 9.60 -38.98 26.45
CA LEU A 151 9.03 -40.32 26.25
C LEU A 151 10.06 -41.43 26.52
N LYS A 152 11.31 -41.24 26.09
CA LYS A 152 12.40 -42.19 26.38
C LYS A 152 12.67 -42.30 27.88
N GLN A 153 12.69 -41.17 28.59
CA GLN A 153 12.91 -41.14 30.04
C GLN A 153 11.74 -41.77 30.81
N GLU A 154 10.49 -41.55 30.38
CA GLU A 154 9.32 -42.20 30.97
C GLU A 154 9.40 -43.73 30.85
N GLY A 155 9.76 -44.25 29.67
CA GLY A 155 9.96 -45.69 29.49
C GLY A 155 11.10 -46.26 30.36
N GLN A 156 12.21 -45.53 30.50
CA GLN A 156 13.29 -45.92 31.40
C GLN A 156 12.85 -45.93 32.88
N LEU A 157 12.05 -44.96 33.30
CA LEU A 157 11.49 -44.90 34.65
C LEU A 157 10.54 -46.06 34.92
N GLU A 158 9.70 -46.43 33.95
CA GLU A 158 8.81 -47.58 34.07
C GLU A 158 9.59 -48.89 34.25
N MET A 159 10.61 -49.14 33.41
CA MET A 159 11.50 -50.29 33.56
C MET A 159 12.21 -50.30 34.92
N ALA A 160 12.68 -49.14 35.39
CA ALA A 160 13.32 -49.04 36.71
C ALA A 160 12.33 -49.38 37.85
N ARG A 161 11.07 -48.96 37.74
CA ARG A 161 10.02 -49.31 38.71
C ARG A 161 9.72 -50.81 38.71
N GLU A 162 9.65 -51.44 37.54
CA GLU A 162 9.47 -52.90 37.44
C GLU A 162 10.66 -53.65 38.05
N TYR A 163 11.87 -53.18 37.77
CA TYR A 163 13.09 -53.75 38.33
C TYR A 163 13.13 -53.66 39.87
N ILE A 164 12.71 -52.54 40.44
CA ILE A 164 12.58 -52.38 41.91
C ILE A 164 11.61 -53.42 42.49
N LYS A 165 10.43 -53.62 41.85
CA LYS A 165 9.47 -54.63 42.31
C LYS A 165 10.06 -56.05 42.29
N LEU A 166 10.85 -56.39 41.27
CA LEU A 166 11.54 -57.68 41.20
C LEU A 166 12.55 -57.82 42.35
N LEU A 167 13.33 -56.78 42.63
CA LEU A 167 14.28 -56.78 43.75
C LEU A 167 13.58 -56.91 45.11
N GLU A 168 12.42 -56.27 45.29
CA GLU A 168 11.60 -56.43 46.49
C GLU A 168 11.11 -57.87 46.66
N GLY A 169 10.69 -58.53 45.57
CA GLY A 169 10.33 -59.95 45.58
C GLY A 169 11.50 -60.84 46.00
N ILE A 170 12.68 -60.65 45.40
CA ILE A 170 13.90 -61.38 45.77
C ILE A 170 14.26 -61.16 47.23
N ARG A 171 14.08 -59.94 47.75
CA ARG A 171 14.32 -59.63 49.17
C ARG A 171 13.41 -60.44 50.08
N HIS A 172 12.11 -60.54 49.75
CA HIS A 172 11.18 -61.38 50.48
C HIS A 172 11.56 -62.87 50.44
N ASP A 173 12.01 -63.36 49.28
CA ASP A 173 12.48 -64.74 49.16
C ASP A 173 13.72 -65.00 50.02
N ILE A 174 14.68 -64.08 50.06
CA ILE A 174 15.85 -64.14 50.93
C ILE A 174 15.44 -64.20 52.41
N ASP A 175 14.49 -63.35 52.83
CA ASP A 175 14.00 -63.34 54.21
C ASP A 175 13.31 -64.67 54.57
N SER A 176 12.54 -65.26 53.64
CA SER A 176 11.92 -66.59 53.82
C SER A 176 12.96 -67.71 53.93
N ILE A 177 13.96 -67.73 53.05
CA ILE A 177 15.07 -68.70 53.09
C ILE A 177 15.82 -68.58 54.42
N LYS A 178 16.10 -67.35 54.88
CA LYS A 178 16.76 -67.11 56.16
C LYS A 178 15.97 -67.71 57.33
N ALA A 179 14.66 -67.46 57.39
CA ALA A 179 13.80 -68.04 58.42
C ALA A 179 13.76 -69.58 58.37
N ASN A 180 13.71 -70.17 57.17
CA ASN A 180 13.76 -71.62 57.01
C ASN A 180 15.09 -72.21 57.50
N ILE A 181 16.21 -71.56 57.23
CA ILE A 181 17.54 -71.98 57.72
C ILE A 181 17.58 -71.88 59.25
N GLU A 182 17.11 -70.78 59.84
CA GLU A 182 17.06 -70.60 61.30
C GLU A 182 16.23 -71.71 61.98
N ASN A 183 15.09 -72.08 61.38
CA ASN A 183 14.24 -73.17 61.87
C ASN A 183 14.93 -74.55 61.75
N LEU A 184 15.57 -74.84 60.61
CA LEU A 184 16.29 -76.09 60.40
C LEU A 184 17.48 -76.24 61.36
N ILE A 185 18.24 -75.17 61.60
CA ILE A 185 19.36 -75.16 62.55
C ILE A 185 18.83 -75.43 63.96
N SER A 186 17.75 -74.75 64.36
CA SER A 186 17.14 -74.91 65.68
C SER A 186 16.65 -76.35 65.89
N GLY A 187 15.92 -76.90 64.91
CA GLY A 187 15.45 -78.29 64.94
C GLY A 187 16.59 -79.31 64.98
N TYR A 188 17.62 -79.13 64.15
CA TYR A 188 18.79 -80.02 64.13
C TYR A 188 19.57 -80.00 65.45
N ILE A 189 19.75 -78.82 66.05
CA ILE A 189 20.38 -78.68 67.36
C ILE A 189 19.52 -79.35 68.43
N GLU A 190 18.21 -79.16 68.43
CA GLU A 190 17.29 -79.83 69.35
C GLU A 190 17.34 -81.36 69.22
N ASP A 191 17.36 -81.89 67.99
CA ASP A 191 17.42 -83.32 67.74
C ASP A 191 18.74 -83.93 68.22
N ILE A 192 19.87 -83.27 67.96
CA ILE A 192 21.17 -83.68 68.50
C ILE A 192 21.15 -83.62 70.02
N MET A 193 20.67 -82.54 70.62
CA MET A 193 20.61 -82.40 72.08
C MET A 193 19.74 -83.50 72.69
N ARG A 194 18.55 -83.77 72.13
CA ARG A 194 17.68 -84.87 72.57
C ARG A 194 18.38 -86.21 72.45
N LYS A 195 19.11 -86.45 71.36
CA LYS A 195 19.87 -87.69 71.16
C LYS A 195 20.97 -87.84 72.19
N VAL A 196 21.81 -86.82 72.39
CA VAL A 196 22.89 -86.81 73.40
C VAL A 196 22.34 -87.00 74.80
N VAL A 197 21.26 -86.29 75.17
CA VAL A 197 20.60 -86.45 76.47
C VAL A 197 20.05 -87.85 76.63
N ASN A 198 19.39 -88.40 75.62
CA ASN A 198 18.85 -89.76 75.66
C ASN A 198 19.97 -90.81 75.76
N ASP A 199 21.07 -90.64 75.04
CA ASP A 199 22.22 -91.54 75.07
C ASP A 199 22.90 -91.50 76.45
N GLU A 200 23.06 -90.31 77.05
CA GLU A 200 23.59 -90.14 78.40
C GLU A 200 22.66 -90.73 79.48
N LEU A 201 21.34 -90.52 79.36
CA LEU A 201 20.34 -91.13 80.25
C LEU A 201 20.34 -92.67 80.14
N ASN A 202 20.55 -93.23 78.95
CA ASN A 202 20.69 -94.67 78.74
C ASN A 202 21.99 -95.18 79.36
N ALA A 203 23.12 -94.51 79.14
CA ALA A 203 24.42 -94.89 79.68
C ALA A 203 24.45 -94.89 81.22
N ARG A 204 23.69 -93.99 81.85
CA ARG A 204 23.54 -93.92 83.31
C ARG A 204 22.43 -94.82 83.88
N GLY A 205 21.70 -95.57 83.04
CA GLY A 205 20.60 -96.44 83.48
C GLY A 205 19.38 -95.69 84.05
N LEU A 206 19.24 -94.39 83.73
CA LEU A 206 18.22 -93.50 84.28
C LEU A 206 17.01 -93.32 83.36
N LYS A 207 16.99 -93.95 82.18
CA LYS A 207 15.85 -93.86 81.26
C LYS A 207 14.64 -94.59 81.86
N ARG A 208 13.70 -93.83 82.43
CA ARG A 208 12.39 -94.37 82.79
C ARG A 208 11.61 -94.64 81.50
N THR A 209 11.31 -95.90 81.23
CA THR A 209 10.23 -96.26 80.30
C THR A 209 8.91 -95.71 80.85
N PRO A 210 8.15 -94.92 80.09
CA PRO A 210 6.80 -94.60 80.49
C PRO A 210 5.92 -95.85 80.38
N ILE A 211 5.08 -96.07 81.39
CA ILE A 211 3.83 -96.85 81.29
C ILE A 211 2.83 -95.99 80.50
#